data_AF-A0AAD2TM89-F1
#
_entry.id   AF-A0AAD2TM89-F1
#
_cell.length_a   1.000
_cell.length_b   1.000
_cell.length_c   1.000
_cell.angle_alpha   90.00
_cell.angle_beta   90.00
_cell.angle_gamma   90.00
#
_symmetry.space_group_name_H-M   'P 1'
#
loop_
_entity.id
_entity.type
_entity.pdbx_description
1 polymer ?
#
loop_
_entity_poly.entity_id
_entity_poly.type
_entity_poly.pdbx_seq_one_letter_code
_entity_poly.pdbx_strand_id
1 'polypeptide(L)'
;MNLFDMSPLKEKEAHFRRLLDVANLGALTPQERAIYDENLKIYRDWKATMEYAVENAEARGEARGEARGSRLTALRTAWNLKRIGLEPSVIAQCTGLSLEEINDLENLIRKEEIKC
;
A
#
# COMPACT_ATOMS: atom_id res chain seq x y z
N MET A 1 -38.66 8.47 -5.89
CA MET A 1 -38.38 9.29 -7.08
C MET A 1 -37.04 8.84 -7.59
N ASN A 2 -36.98 8.21 -8.78
CA ASN A 2 -35.72 7.68 -9.30
C ASN A 2 -34.90 8.83 -9.95
N LEU A 3 -33.59 8.65 -10.10
CA LEU A 3 -32.69 9.63 -10.72
C LEU A 3 -33.14 10.05 -12.14
N PHE A 4 -33.84 9.16 -12.84
CA PHE A 4 -34.32 9.31 -14.22
C PHE A 4 -35.66 10.05 -14.34
N ASP A 5 -36.43 10.17 -13.25
CA ASP A 5 -37.65 10.98 -13.19
C ASP A 5 -37.35 12.48 -13.35
N MET A 6 -36.10 12.87 -13.11
CA MET A 6 -35.59 14.24 -13.21
C MET A 6 -34.81 14.51 -14.50
N SER A 7 -34.71 13.53 -15.41
CA SER A 7 -33.93 13.69 -16.65
C SER A 7 -34.68 14.58 -17.66
N PRO A 8 -34.07 15.68 -18.15
CA PRO A 8 -34.68 16.55 -19.16
C PRO A 8 -34.89 15.86 -20.52
N LEU A 9 -34.39 14.63 -20.68
CA LEU A 9 -34.52 13.81 -21.89
C LEU A 9 -35.67 12.79 -21.83
N LYS A 10 -36.36 12.64 -20.68
CA LYS A 10 -37.38 11.62 -20.45
C LYS A 10 -38.53 11.65 -21.47
N GLU A 11 -38.81 12.81 -22.05
CA GLU A 11 -39.92 13.02 -22.98
C GLU A 11 -39.53 12.97 -24.46
N LYS A 12 -38.24 13.05 -24.80
CA LYS A 12 -37.79 13.16 -26.20
C LYS A 12 -37.36 11.79 -26.74
N GLU A 13 -38.24 11.22 -27.58
CA GLU A 13 -38.05 10.03 -28.42
C GLU A 13 -38.08 8.65 -27.73
N ALA A 14 -38.77 7.70 -28.38
CA ALA A 14 -38.94 6.33 -27.90
C ALA A 14 -37.60 5.56 -27.75
N HIS A 15 -36.59 5.95 -28.52
CA HIS A 15 -35.24 5.37 -28.46
C HIS A 15 -34.53 5.69 -27.14
N PHE A 16 -34.67 6.92 -26.63
CA PHE A 16 -34.11 7.30 -25.33
C PHE A 16 -34.82 6.63 -24.17
N ARG A 17 -36.14 6.42 -24.24
CA ARG A 17 -36.86 5.63 -23.22
C ARG A 17 -36.38 4.19 -23.16
N ARG A 18 -36.16 3.55 -24.31
CA ARG A 18 -35.63 2.19 -24.36
C ARG A 18 -34.21 2.11 -23.80
N LEU A 19 -33.36 3.09 -24.09
CA LEU A 19 -32.03 3.21 -23.48
C LEU A 19 -32.11 3.45 -21.97
N LEU A 20 -33.05 4.30 -21.52
CA LEU A 20 -33.28 4.58 -20.10
C LEU A 20 -33.81 3.35 -19.36
N ASP A 21 -34.72 2.57 -19.95
CA ASP A 21 -35.24 1.33 -19.36
C ASP A 21 -34.15 0.28 -19.21
N VAL A 22 -33.30 0.09 -20.23
CA VAL A 22 -32.14 -0.83 -20.15
C VAL A 22 -31.12 -0.35 -19.10
N ALA A 23 -30.97 0.97 -18.93
CA ALA A 23 -30.10 1.55 -17.89
C ALA A 23 -30.72 1.54 -16.49
N ASN A 24 -32.02 1.25 -16.37
CA ASN A 24 -32.74 1.30 -15.11
C ASN A 24 -32.59 -0.04 -14.38
N LEU A 25 -31.79 -0.05 -13.32
CA LEU A 25 -31.57 -1.21 -12.45
C LEU A 25 -32.85 -1.84 -11.87
N GLY A 26 -33.98 -1.10 -11.87
CA GLY A 26 -35.30 -1.57 -11.45
C GLY A 26 -36.14 -2.23 -12.55
N ALA A 27 -35.72 -2.16 -13.81
CA ALA A 27 -36.36 -2.85 -14.94
C ALA A 27 -35.80 -4.27 -15.17
N LEU A 28 -34.76 -4.65 -14.41
CA LEU A 28 -34.16 -5.99 -14.46
C LEU A 28 -35.17 -7.04 -14.00
N THR A 29 -35.19 -8.17 -14.71
CA THR A 29 -35.88 -9.37 -14.22
C THR A 29 -35.22 -9.86 -12.93
N PRO A 30 -35.92 -10.65 -12.08
CA PRO A 30 -35.33 -11.22 -10.87
C PRO A 30 -34.02 -11.98 -11.12
N GLN A 31 -33.91 -12.66 -12.26
CA GLN A 31 -32.72 -13.40 -12.68
C GLN A 31 -31.56 -12.47 -13.03
N GLU A 32 -31.81 -11.44 -13.85
CA GLU A 32 -30.78 -10.45 -14.21
C GLU A 32 -30.34 -9.64 -12.99
N ARG A 33 -31.26 -9.36 -12.07
CA ARG A 33 -30.98 -8.70 -10.80
C ARG A 33 -30.07 -9.56 -9.92
N ALA A 34 -30.34 -10.86 -9.80
CA ALA A 34 -29.50 -11.78 -9.06
C ALA A 34 -28.07 -11.85 -9.63
N ILE A 35 -27.95 -11.93 -10.96
CA ILE A 35 -26.65 -11.92 -11.65
C ILE A 35 -25.91 -10.59 -11.42
N TYR A 36 -26.62 -9.47 -11.48
CA TYR A 36 -26.04 -8.15 -11.21
C TYR A 36 -25.52 -8.05 -9.77
N ASP A 37 -26.31 -8.46 -8.79
CA ASP A 37 -25.93 -8.39 -7.38
C ASP A 37 -24.76 -9.36 -7.05
N GLU A 38 -24.70 -10.54 -7.71
CA GLU A 38 -23.57 -11.46 -7.63
C GLU A 38 -22.29 -10.86 -8.20
N ASN A 39 -22.35 -10.30 -9.42
CA ASN A 39 -21.20 -9.63 -10.04
C ASN A 39 -20.73 -8.43 -9.20
N LEU A 40 -21.66 -7.68 -8.61
CA LEU A 40 -21.34 -6.57 -7.72
C LEU A 40 -20.64 -7.05 -6.45
N LYS A 41 -21.06 -8.19 -5.89
CA LYS A 41 -20.39 -8.83 -4.76
C LYS A 41 -18.96 -9.23 -5.14
N ILE A 42 -18.77 -9.91 -6.27
CA ILE A 42 -17.44 -10.33 -6.75
C ILE A 42 -16.52 -9.10 -6.92
N TYR A 43 -17.01 -8.04 -7.54
CA TYR A 43 -16.25 -6.80 -7.72
C TYR A 43 -15.83 -6.18 -6.38
N ARG A 44 -16.75 -6.13 -5.41
CA ARG A 44 -16.48 -5.58 -4.07
C ARG A 44 -15.47 -6.42 -3.31
N ASP A 45 -15.62 -7.74 -3.33
CA ASP A 45 -14.69 -8.66 -2.66
C ASP A 45 -13.29 -8.56 -3.26
N TRP A 46 -13.20 -8.50 -4.60
CA TRP A 46 -11.94 -8.29 -5.30
C TRP A 46 -11.30 -6.95 -4.94
N LYS A 47 -12.08 -5.86 -4.97
CA LYS A 47 -11.60 -4.52 -4.62
C LYS A 47 -11.08 -4.47 -3.19
N ALA A 48 -11.85 -4.98 -2.22
CA ALA A 48 -11.44 -5.02 -0.81
C ALA A 48 -10.16 -5.85 -0.61
N THR A 49 -10.04 -6.99 -1.30
CA THR A 49 -8.82 -7.82 -1.25
C THR A 49 -7.61 -7.07 -1.79
N MET A 50 -7.77 -6.35 -2.90
CA MET A 50 -6.70 -5.57 -3.51
C MET A 50 -6.28 -4.40 -2.62
N GLU A 51 -7.23 -3.61 -2.11
CA GLU A 51 -6.97 -2.49 -1.22
C GLU A 51 -6.22 -2.93 0.03
N TYR A 52 -6.68 -4.02 0.67
CA TYR A 52 -5.99 -4.59 1.83
C TYR A 52 -4.56 -5.05 1.50
N ALA A 53 -4.36 -5.68 0.33
CA ALA A 53 -3.03 -6.13 -0.09
C ALA A 53 -2.07 -4.94 -0.30
N VAL A 54 -2.55 -3.85 -0.91
CA VAL A 54 -1.78 -2.62 -1.12
C VAL A 54 -1.43 -1.98 0.23
N GLU A 55 -2.41 -1.73 1.09
CA GLU A 55 -2.20 -1.09 2.39
C GLU A 55 -1.20 -1.88 3.26
N ASN A 56 -1.33 -3.21 3.28
CA ASN A 56 -0.42 -4.07 4.04
C ASN A 56 0.99 -4.09 3.42
N ALA A 57 1.10 -4.05 2.08
CA ALA A 57 2.39 -3.96 1.41
C ALA A 57 3.09 -2.62 1.69
N GLU A 58 2.36 -1.52 1.66
CA GLU A 58 2.87 -0.18 1.99
C GLU A 58 3.32 -0.10 3.45
N ALA A 59 2.48 -0.51 4.41
CA ALA A 59 2.82 -0.50 5.83
C ALA A 59 4.05 -1.38 6.14
N ARG A 60 4.16 -2.56 5.51
CA ARG A 60 5.35 -3.42 5.64
C ARG A 60 6.57 -2.79 4.98
N GLY A 61 6.39 -2.12 3.84
CA GLY A 61 7.45 -1.42 3.13
C GLY A 61 8.04 -0.29 3.96
N GLU A 62 7.16 0.55 4.51
CA GLU A 62 7.52 1.67 5.40
C GLU A 62 8.25 1.17 6.65
N ALA A 63 7.67 0.21 7.39
CA ALA A 63 8.31 -0.35 8.58
C ALA A 63 9.69 -0.97 8.29
N ARG A 64 9.85 -1.66 7.15
CA ARG A 64 11.14 -2.19 6.70
C ARG A 64 12.12 -1.07 6.34
N GLY A 65 11.63 -0.03 5.67
CA GLY A 65 12.42 1.15 5.28
C GLY A 65 12.94 1.90 6.49
N GLU A 66 12.08 2.19 7.46
CA GLU A 66 12.45 2.87 8.70
C GLU A 66 13.47 2.06 9.52
N ALA A 67 13.26 0.75 9.67
CA ALA A 67 14.18 -0.12 10.40
C ALA A 67 15.56 -0.19 9.71
N ARG A 68 15.58 -0.33 8.38
CA ARG A 68 16.83 -0.32 7.59
C ARG A 68 17.53 1.03 7.67
N GLY A 69 16.79 2.13 7.52
CA GLY A 69 17.34 3.50 7.58
C GLY A 69 17.93 3.82 8.95
N SER A 70 17.23 3.45 10.03
CA SER A 70 17.72 3.61 11.40
C SER A 70 18.99 2.80 11.63
N ARG A 71 19.02 1.53 11.20
CA ARG A 71 20.20 0.68 11.33
C ARG A 71 21.38 1.17 10.50
N LEU A 72 21.17 1.58 9.26
CA LEU A 72 22.22 2.13 8.40
C LEU A 72 22.78 3.43 8.97
N THR A 73 21.94 4.27 9.57
CA THR A 73 22.36 5.49 10.27
C THR A 73 23.25 5.15 11.47
N ALA A 74 22.85 4.17 12.29
CA ALA A 74 23.68 3.71 13.41
C ALA A 74 25.06 3.19 12.94
N LEU A 75 25.09 2.36 11.88
CA LEU A 75 26.34 1.85 11.29
C LEU A 75 27.23 2.97 10.74
N ARG A 76 26.67 3.94 10.02
CA ARG A 76 27.41 5.10 9.48
C ARG A 76 27.96 5.99 10.59
N THR A 77 27.17 6.23 11.63
CA THR A 77 27.62 6.97 12.82
C THR A 77 28.77 6.23 13.50
N ALA A 78 28.64 4.93 13.76
CA ALA A 78 29.70 4.11 14.35
C ALA A 78 30.99 4.14 13.52
N TRP A 79 30.86 4.10 12.19
CA TRP A 79 32.00 4.20 11.27
C TRP A 79 32.71 5.56 11.37
N ASN A 80 31.94 6.66 11.44
CA ASN A 80 32.50 7.99 11.64
C ASN A 80 33.19 8.13 13.01
N LEU A 81 32.59 7.60 14.08
CA LEU A 81 33.20 7.61 15.42
C LEU A 81 34.51 6.82 15.46
N LYS A 82 34.55 5.65 14.80
CA LYS A 82 35.75 4.82 14.66
C LYS A 82 36.86 5.57 13.93
N ARG A 83 36.54 6.33 12.88
CA ARG A 83 37.51 7.16 12.14
C ARG A 83 38.08 8.31 12.96
N ILE A 84 37.35 8.82 13.94
CA ILE A 84 37.82 9.87 14.86
C ILE A 84 38.71 9.28 15.97
N GLY A 85 38.83 7.95 16.04
CA GLY A 85 39.72 7.26 16.98
C GLY A 85 39.08 6.98 18.34
N LEU A 86 37.75 7.00 18.42
CA LEU A 86 37.04 6.57 19.63
C LEU A 86 37.19 5.07 19.87
N GLU A 87 37.23 4.69 21.14
CA GLU A 87 37.40 3.30 21.54
C GLU A 87 36.11 2.48 21.26
N PRO A 88 36.21 1.22 20.79
CA PRO A 88 35.05 0.42 20.39
C PRO A 88 33.96 0.25 21.46
N SER A 89 34.31 0.14 22.74
CA SER A 89 33.31 0.04 23.81
C SER A 89 32.51 1.34 23.97
N VAL A 90 33.13 2.51 23.80
CA VAL A 90 32.43 3.81 23.80
C VAL A 90 31.50 3.91 22.59
N ILE A 91 31.95 3.48 21.42
CA ILE A 91 31.10 3.46 20.20
C ILE A 91 29.89 2.55 20.38
N ALA A 92 30.07 1.37 21.00
CA ALA A 92 28.98 0.44 21.31
C ALA A 92 27.92 1.09 22.20
N GLN A 93 28.36 1.77 23.27
CA GLN A 93 27.45 2.47 24.18
C GLN A 93 26.68 3.60 23.50
N CYS A 94 27.31 4.37 22.60
CA CYS A 94 26.65 5.50 21.93
C CYS A 94 25.69 5.08 20.82
N THR A 95 25.96 3.96 20.14
CA THR A 95 25.22 3.54 18.94
C THR A 95 24.28 2.36 19.17
N GLY A 96 24.41 1.67 20.30
CA GLY A 96 23.67 0.45 20.61
C GLY A 96 24.10 -0.78 19.80
N LEU A 97 25.21 -0.69 19.05
CA LEU A 97 25.78 -1.80 18.30
C LEU A 97 26.65 -2.68 19.20
N SER A 98 26.76 -3.96 18.84
CA SER A 98 27.68 -4.88 19.52
C SER A 98 29.14 -4.62 19.12
N LEU A 99 30.08 -5.07 19.95
CA LEU A 99 31.51 -5.00 19.63
C LEU A 99 31.86 -5.78 18.35
N GLU A 100 31.16 -6.89 18.09
CA GLU A 100 31.32 -7.66 16.84
C GLU A 100 30.88 -6.82 15.63
N GLU A 101 29.73 -6.15 15.72
CA GLU A 101 29.23 -5.28 14.65
C GLU A 101 30.18 -4.10 14.40
N ILE A 102 30.82 -3.54 15.44
CA ILE A 102 31.80 -2.45 15.33
C ILE A 102 33.09 -2.90 14.64
N ASN A 103 33.48 -4.16 14.84
CA ASN A 103 34.61 -4.75 14.16
C ASN A 103 34.31 -5.02 12.68
N ASP A 104 33.06 -5.37 12.36
CA ASP A 104 32.63 -5.74 10.99
C ASP A 104 31.87 -4.62 10.23
N LEU A 105 31.97 -3.36 10.68
CA LEU A 105 31.19 -2.23 10.14
C LEU A 105 31.26 -2.09 8.61
N GLU A 106 32.45 -2.28 8.02
CA GLU A 106 32.64 -2.09 6.58
C GLU A 106 31.84 -3.11 5.75
N ASN A 107 31.83 -4.37 6.18
CA ASN A 107 31.05 -5.42 5.51
C ASN A 107 29.55 -5.23 5.75
N LEU A 108 29.16 -4.80 6.96
CA LEU A 108 27.76 -4.55 7.31
C LEU A 108 27.16 -3.39 6.51
N ILE A 109 27.88 -2.28 6.34
CA ILE A 109 27.43 -1.14 5.54
C ILE A 109 27.23 -1.56 4.08
N ARG A 110 28.21 -2.23 3.48
CA ARG A 110 28.09 -2.74 2.09
C ARG A 110 26.90 -3.68 1.92
N LYS A 111 26.69 -4.58 2.89
CA LYS A 111 25.58 -5.55 2.85
C LYS A 111 24.21 -4.87 2.98
N GLU A 112 24.08 -3.82 3.78
CA GLU A 112 22.82 -3.08 3.91
C GLU A 112 22.56 -2.17 2.70
N GLU A 113 23.58 -1.62 2.05
CA GLU A 113 23.43 -0.80 0.83
C GLU A 113 23.01 -1.62 -0.41
N ILE A 114 23.43 -2.88 -0.51
CA ILE A 114 23.06 -3.79 -1.62
C ILE A 114 21.62 -4.32 -1.49
N LYS A 115 21.01 -4.24 -0.29
CA LYS A 115 19.63 -4.72 -0.06
C LYS A 115 18.54 -3.74 -0.50
N CYS A 116 18.92 -2.55 -0.95
CA CYS A 116 18.03 -1.56 -1.57
C CYS A 116 17.77 -1.92 -3.03
#